data_AF-A0A957DIV2-F1
#
_entry.id   AF-A0A957DIV2-F1
#
_cell.length_a   1.000
_cell.length_b   1.000
_cell.length_c   1.000
_cell.angle_alpha   90.00
_cell.angle_beta   90.00
_cell.angle_gamma   90.00
#
_symmetry.space_group_name_H-M   'P 1'
#
loop_
_entity.id
_entity.type
_entity.pdbx_description
1 polymer ?
#
loop_
_entity_poly.entity_id
_entity_poly.type
_entity_poly.pdbx_seq_one_letter_code
_entity_poly.pdbx_strand_id
1 'polypeptide(L)'
;MRLEKVRERELAGRKGTTGRTVLQLTWLGICFVIAYFVSNWVFAEGIFTPQMAYAGGLPRAVPEWVIQGGIMLLLVLVMQFFMVLGFLVATPLGRSRSGKATLRSWNPDPNDERP
;
A
#
# COMPACT_ATOMS: atom_id res chain seq x y z
N MET A 1 -33.39 17.49 9.15
CA MET A 1 -32.19 18.32 9.40
C MET A 1 -31.04 17.62 10.13
N ARG A 2 -31.17 17.06 11.36
CA ARG A 2 -30.02 16.34 12.00
C ARG A 2 -29.65 15.04 11.28
N LEU A 3 -30.64 14.26 10.82
CA LEU A 3 -30.42 13.00 10.10
C LEU A 3 -29.76 13.18 8.72
N GLU A 4 -30.08 14.26 8.00
CA GLU A 4 -29.49 14.55 6.68
C GLU A 4 -28.01 14.94 6.79
N LYS A 5 -27.65 15.77 7.78
CA LYS A 5 -26.24 16.12 8.05
C LYS A 5 -25.38 14.91 8.45
N VAL A 6 -25.98 13.88 9.05
CA VAL A 6 -25.27 12.63 9.40
C VAL A 6 -25.09 11.74 8.17
N ARG A 7 -26.09 11.66 7.29
CA ARG A 7 -26.00 10.95 6.00
C ARG A 7 -24.93 11.56 5.09
N GLU A 8 -24.80 12.88 5.08
CA GLU A 8 -23.72 13.57 4.36
C GLU A 8 -22.32 13.27 4.94
N ARG A 9 -22.18 13.11 6.26
CA ARG A 9 -20.91 12.72 6.89
C ARG A 9 -20.50 11.29 6.56
N GLU A 10 -21.44 10.35 6.52
CA GLU A 10 -21.15 8.97 6.08
C GLU A 10 -20.81 8.90 4.59
N LEU A 11 -21.51 9.66 3.75
CA LEU A 11 -21.18 9.80 2.33
C LEU A 11 -19.81 10.48 2.10
N ALA A 12 -19.44 11.45 2.93
CA ALA A 12 -18.13 12.10 2.90
C ALA A 12 -16.99 11.15 3.31
N GLY A 13 -17.21 10.31 4.33
CA GLY A 13 -16.25 9.27 4.73
C GLY A 13 -16.01 8.21 3.65
N ARG A 14 -17.05 7.87 2.88
CA ARG A 14 -16.95 6.96 1.72
C ARG A 14 -16.31 7.61 0.49
N LYS A 15 -16.54 8.91 0.25
CA LYS A 15 -15.87 9.64 -0.84
C LYS A 15 -14.35 9.75 -0.63
N GLY A 16 -13.89 9.86 0.62
CA GLY A 16 -12.46 9.91 0.94
C GLY A 16 -11.70 8.60 0.67
N THR A 17 -12.38 7.45 0.70
CA THR A 17 -11.77 6.14 0.47
C THR A 17 -11.49 5.90 -1.00
N THR A 18 -12.40 6.29 -1.91
CA THR A 18 -12.22 6.12 -3.35
C THR A 18 -11.02 6.92 -3.89
N GLY A 19 -10.85 8.18 -3.47
CA GLY A 19 -9.70 8.99 -3.87
C GLY A 19 -8.37 8.40 -3.38
N ARG A 20 -8.36 7.82 -2.17
CA ARG A 20 -7.18 7.13 -1.62
C ARG A 20 -6.84 5.86 -2.41
N THR A 21 -7.84 5.06 -2.79
CA THR A 21 -7.64 3.87 -3.63
C THR A 21 -7.07 4.25 -5.00
N VAL A 22 -7.58 5.31 -5.63
CA VAL A 22 -7.06 5.79 -6.93
C VAL A 22 -5.61 6.25 -6.80
N LEU A 23 -5.28 7.04 -5.78
CA LEU A 23 -3.90 7.48 -5.54
C LEU A 23 -2.96 6.28 -5.30
N GLN A 24 -3.42 5.29 -4.53
CA GLN A 24 -2.64 4.09 -4.24
C GLN A 24 -2.45 3.20 -5.47
N LEU A 25 -3.45 3.11 -6.36
CA LEU A 25 -3.33 2.41 -7.64
C LEU A 25 -2.36 3.11 -8.59
N THR A 26 -2.46 4.44 -8.71
CA THR A 26 -1.52 5.23 -9.53
C THR A 26 -0.10 5.08 -9.00
N TRP A 27 0.09 5.14 -7.68
CA TRP A 27 1.39 4.92 -7.06
C TRP A 27 1.94 3.51 -7.30
N LEU A 28 1.09 2.48 -7.16
CA LEU A 28 1.47 1.10 -7.45
C LEU A 28 1.92 0.96 -8.91
N GLY A 29 1.23 1.62 -9.85
CA GLY A 29 1.64 1.66 -11.26
C GLY A 29 3.02 2.30 -11.45
N ILE A 30 3.29 3.42 -10.78
CA ILE A 30 4.61 4.09 -10.82
C ILE A 30 5.70 3.16 -10.24
N CYS A 31 5.46 2.55 -9.08
CA CYS A 31 6.39 1.60 -8.48
C CYS A 31 6.66 0.40 -9.38
N PHE A 32 5.63 -0.12 -10.06
CA PHE A 32 5.78 -1.21 -11.00
C PHE A 32 6.68 -0.81 -12.18
N VAL A 33 6.48 0.38 -12.77
CA VAL A 33 7.34 0.89 -13.85
C VAL A 33 8.77 1.06 -13.37
N ILE A 34 8.98 1.69 -12.21
CA ILE A 34 10.34 1.88 -11.66
C ILE A 34 10.99 0.52 -11.38
N ALA A 35 10.28 -0.42 -10.76
CA ALA A 35 10.80 -1.75 -10.49
C ALA A 35 11.17 -2.51 -11.77
N TYR A 36 10.44 -2.31 -12.87
CA TYR A 36 10.79 -2.87 -14.17
C TYR A 36 12.14 -2.36 -14.66
N PHE A 37 12.34 -1.04 -14.68
CA PHE A 37 13.61 -0.45 -15.12
C PHE A 37 14.78 -0.82 -14.19
N VAL A 38 14.56 -0.76 -12.88
CA VAL A 38 15.60 -1.12 -11.89
C VAL A 38 15.96 -2.60 -12.02
N SER A 39 14.97 -3.50 -12.14
CA SER A 39 15.26 -4.93 -12.32
C SER A 39 16.07 -5.18 -13.59
N ASN A 40 15.67 -4.60 -14.73
CA ASN A 40 16.43 -4.74 -15.97
C ASN A 40 17.85 -4.20 -15.84
N TRP A 41 18.04 -3.05 -15.17
CA TRP A 41 19.37 -2.50 -14.94
C TRP A 41 20.22 -3.42 -14.06
N VAL A 42 19.67 -3.97 -12.98
CA VAL A 42 20.37 -4.91 -12.07
C VAL A 42 20.82 -6.19 -12.79
N PHE A 43 20.00 -6.71 -13.69
CA PHE A 43 20.37 -7.89 -14.50
C PHE A 43 21.36 -7.54 -15.62
N ALA A 44 21.21 -6.37 -16.26
CA ALA A 44 22.12 -5.92 -17.32
C ALA A 44 23.54 -5.65 -16.79
N GLU A 45 23.65 -5.07 -15.59
CA GLU A 45 24.93 -4.80 -14.93
C GLU A 45 25.55 -6.06 -14.29
N GLY A 46 24.84 -7.20 -14.33
CA GLY A 46 25.31 -8.47 -13.74
C GLY A 46 25.36 -8.49 -12.22
N ILE A 47 24.75 -7.50 -11.55
CA ILE A 47 24.67 -7.42 -10.08
C ILE A 47 23.88 -8.61 -9.53
N PHE A 48 22.83 -9.02 -10.23
CA PHE A 48 22.08 -10.22 -9.91
C PHE A 48 22.01 -11.13 -11.13
N THR A 49 22.40 -12.38 -10.96
CA THR A 49 22.38 -13.38 -12.05
C THR A 49 21.43 -14.52 -11.70
N PRO A 50 20.78 -15.15 -12.70
CA PRO A 50 19.95 -16.34 -12.48
C PRO A 50 20.74 -17.47 -11.77
N GLN A 51 22.04 -17.57 -12.05
CA GLN A 51 22.96 -18.51 -11.39
C GLN A 51 23.01 -18.33 -9.88
N MET A 52 22.98 -17.10 -9.36
CA MET A 52 22.91 -16.85 -7.92
C MET A 52 21.61 -17.38 -7.32
N ALA A 53 20.49 -17.22 -8.03
CA ALA A 53 19.20 -17.76 -7.60
C ALA A 53 19.21 -19.29 -7.57
N TYR A 54 19.78 -19.94 -8.60
CA TYR A 54 19.91 -21.40 -8.63
C TYR A 54 20.84 -21.93 -7.53
N ALA A 55 21.93 -21.22 -7.23
CA ALA A 55 22.83 -21.56 -6.13
C ALA A 55 22.16 -21.42 -4.75
N GLY A 56 21.20 -20.51 -4.62
CA GLY A 56 20.39 -20.31 -3.41
C GLY A 56 19.28 -21.34 -3.19
N GLY A 57 19.15 -22.36 -4.05
CA GLY A 57 18.19 -23.46 -3.89
C GLY A 57 17.00 -23.43 -4.85
N LEU A 58 16.92 -22.48 -5.80
CA LEU A 58 15.93 -22.54 -6.87
C LEU A 58 16.30 -23.64 -7.89
N PRO A 59 15.37 -24.54 -8.26
CA PRO A 59 15.64 -25.53 -9.29
C PRO A 59 15.81 -24.84 -10.64
N ARG A 60 16.76 -25.34 -11.46
CA ARG A 60 17.04 -24.83 -12.82
C ARG A 60 15.88 -24.95 -13.81
N ALA A 61 14.82 -25.66 -13.42
CA ALA A 61 13.57 -25.71 -14.16
C ALA A 61 12.80 -24.37 -14.14
N VAL A 62 13.10 -23.49 -13.17
CA VAL A 62 12.50 -22.16 -13.11
C VAL A 62 13.15 -21.27 -14.16
N PRO A 63 12.38 -20.72 -15.11
CA PRO A 63 12.94 -19.87 -16.16
C PRO A 63 13.31 -18.48 -15.62
N GLU A 64 14.27 -17.84 -16.30
CA GLU A 64 14.88 -16.58 -15.84
C GLU A 64 13.88 -15.43 -15.69
N TRP A 65 12.85 -15.37 -16.54
CA TRP A 65 11.79 -14.36 -16.46
C TRP A 65 10.96 -14.48 -15.17
N VAL A 66 10.82 -15.68 -14.59
CA VAL A 66 10.15 -15.87 -13.31
C VAL A 66 11.00 -15.30 -12.18
N ILE A 67 12.32 -15.52 -12.24
CA ILE A 67 13.27 -15.00 -11.24
C ILE A 67 13.28 -13.47 -11.30
N GLN A 68 13.34 -12.90 -12.49
CA GLN A 68 13.25 -11.46 -12.70
C GLN A 68 11.91 -10.90 -12.19
N GLY A 69 10.80 -11.56 -12.48
CA GLY A 69 9.48 -11.20 -11.94
C GLY A 69 9.43 -11.25 -10.41
N GLY A 70 10.08 -12.23 -9.79
CA GLY A 70 10.20 -12.35 -8.33
C GLY A 70 10.96 -11.18 -7.70
N ILE A 71 12.09 -10.78 -8.29
CA ILE A 71 12.86 -9.61 -7.85
C ILE A 71 12.04 -8.32 -8.04
N MET A 72 11.36 -8.20 -9.16
CA MET A 72 10.49 -7.05 -9.42
C MET A 72 9.40 -6.93 -8.36
N LEU A 73 8.73 -8.03 -7.99
CA LEU A 73 7.76 -8.06 -6.89
C LEU A 73 8.38 -7.67 -5.55
N LEU A 74 9.58 -8.17 -5.25
CA LEU A 74 10.29 -7.82 -4.03
C LEU A 74 10.62 -6.32 -3.96
N LEU A 75 11.08 -5.73 -5.06
CA LEU A 75 11.34 -4.29 -5.16
C LEU A 75 10.05 -3.48 -4.96
N VAL A 76 8.95 -3.89 -5.60
CA VAL A 76 7.64 -3.23 -5.42
C VAL A 76 7.21 -3.30 -3.96
N LEU A 77 7.35 -4.45 -3.28
CA LEU A 77 7.01 -4.58 -1.87
C LEU A 77 7.84 -3.65 -0.98
N VAL A 78 9.15 -3.54 -1.23
CA VAL A 78 10.04 -2.63 -0.50
C VAL A 78 9.61 -1.18 -0.70
N MET A 79 9.35 -0.76 -1.94
CA MET A 79 8.87 0.60 -2.23
C MET A 79 7.51 0.88 -1.58
N GLN A 80 6.61 -0.10 -1.59
CA GLN A 80 5.30 0.03 -0.98
C GLN A 80 5.38 0.13 0.56
N PHE A 81 6.32 -0.60 1.17
CA PHE A 81 6.60 -0.50 2.60
C PHE A 81 7.04 0.91 3.00
N PHE A 82 7.98 1.50 2.25
CA PHE A 82 8.41 2.89 2.48
C PHE A 82 7.28 3.90 2.26
N MET A 83 6.39 3.66 1.29
CA MET A 83 5.20 4.50 1.09
C MET A 83 4.26 4.45 2.29
N VAL A 84 4.01 3.26 2.86
CA VAL A 84 3.14 3.11 4.04
C VAL A 84 3.73 3.84 5.25
N LEU A 85 5.05 3.71 5.48
CA LEU A 85 5.74 4.46 6.53
C LEU A 85 5.68 5.97 6.28
N GLY A 86 5.96 6.41 5.05
CA GLY A 86 5.85 7.82 4.66
C GLY A 86 4.44 8.37 4.88
N PHE A 87 3.41 7.60 4.55
CA PHE A 87 2.03 7.96 4.80
C PHE A 87 1.70 8.07 6.30
N LEU A 88 2.21 7.13 7.12
CA LEU A 88 2.03 7.16 8.57
C LEU A 88 2.70 8.39 9.21
N VAL A 89 3.86 8.81 8.70
CA VAL A 89 4.62 9.96 9.22
C VAL A 89 4.07 11.30 8.71
N ALA A 90 3.78 11.41 7.42
CA ALA A 90 3.44 12.68 6.78
C ALA A 90 1.95 13.06 6.89
N THR A 91 1.05 12.09 7.03
CA THR A 91 -0.40 12.37 6.95
C THR A 91 -1.01 12.54 8.36
N PRO A 92 -1.71 13.65 8.66
CA PRO A 92 -2.41 13.83 9.94
C PRO A 92 -3.51 12.77 10.19
N LEU A 93 -4.01 12.12 9.13
CA LEU A 93 -4.91 10.95 9.24
C LEU A 93 -4.22 9.68 9.78
N GLY A 94 -2.90 9.53 9.63
CA GLY A 94 -2.12 8.45 10.27
C GLY A 94 -2.00 8.64 11.79
N ARG A 95 -2.10 9.89 12.27
CA ARG A 95 -2.19 10.23 13.71
C ARG A 95 -3.62 10.29 14.23
N SER A 96 -4.63 10.35 13.36
CA SER A 96 -6.03 10.36 13.79
C SER A 96 -6.47 8.95 14.17
N ARG A 97 -6.95 8.77 15.42
CA ARG A 97 -7.55 7.51 15.89
C ARG A 97 -8.57 7.02 14.86
N SER A 98 -8.30 5.86 14.26
CA SER A 98 -9.29 5.09 13.54
C SER A 98 -10.35 4.63 14.54
N GLY A 99 -11.50 5.28 14.52
CA GLY A 99 -12.66 4.90 15.32
C GLY A 99 -13.44 6.12 15.79
N LYS A 100 -14.34 6.62 14.95
CA LYS A 100 -15.54 7.29 15.46
C LYS A 100 -16.69 6.31 15.27
N ALA A 101 -17.26 5.88 16.40
CA ALA A 101 -18.42 5.01 16.44
C ALA A 101 -19.54 5.62 15.58
N THR A 102 -20.04 4.83 14.63
CA THR A 102 -21.27 5.16 13.91
C THR A 102 -22.44 4.88 14.86
N LEU A 103 -23.50 5.68 14.81
CA LEU A 103 -24.71 5.58 15.68
C LEU A 103 -25.47 4.24 15.59
N ARG A 104 -24.96 3.24 14.87
CA ARG A 104 -25.48 1.88 14.80
C ARG A 104 -24.63 0.86 15.58
N SER A 105 -23.50 1.27 16.16
CA SER A 105 -22.82 0.46 17.17
C SER A 105 -23.57 0.60 18.49
N TRP A 106 -23.95 -0.52 19.09
CA TRP A 106 -24.67 -0.59 20.36
C TRP A 106 -23.90 0.03 21.54
N ASN A 107 -22.62 0.35 21.36
CA ASN A 107 -21.75 0.94 22.38
C ASN A 107 -21.25 2.32 21.92
N PRO A 108 -21.75 3.44 22.49
CA PRO A 108 -21.18 4.78 22.29
C PRO A 108 -19.79 4.88 22.93
N ASP A 109 -18.95 5.77 22.39
CA ASP A 109 -17.56 5.98 22.81
C ASP A 109 -17.49 6.40 24.30
N PRO A 110 -16.70 5.72 25.16
CA PRO A 110 -16.57 6.06 26.59
C PRO A 110 -16.01 7.47 26.86
N ASN A 111 -15.48 8.14 25.84
CA ASN A 111 -14.88 9.46 25.96
C ASN A 111 -15.78 10.62 25.48
N ASP A 112 -17.04 10.38 25.11
CA ASP A 112 -17.97 11.43 24.67
C ASP A 112 -18.71 12.13 25.84
N GLU A 113 -18.35 11.81 27.08
CA GLU A 113 -18.81 12.52 28.28
C GLU A 113 -17.74 13.49 28.80
N ARG A 114 -17.59 14.66 28.17
CA ARG A 114 -17.07 15.86 28.86
C ARG A 114 -17.85 17.11 28.40
N PRO A 115 -18.17 18.03 29.33
CA PRO A 115 -19.19 19.07 29.19
C PRO A 115 -18.89 20.10 28.09
#